data_AF-A0A1L5KKK6-F1
#
_entry.id   AF-A0A1L5KKK6-F1
#
_cell.length_a   1.000
_cell.length_b   1.000
_cell.length_c   1.000
_cell.angle_alpha   90.00
_cell.angle_beta   90.00
_cell.angle_gamma   90.00
#
_symmetry.space_group_name_H-M   'P 1'
#
loop_
_entity.id
_entity.type
_entity.pdbx_description
1 polymer ?
#
loop_
_entity_poly.entity_id
_entity_poly.type
_entity_poly.pdbx_seq_one_letter_code
_entity_poly.pdbx_strand_id
1 'polypeptide(L)'
;MKKTWKRLCTGFLALATVVTALPTTPVHAESKQYWTESAERVGIIEKVMNDGSIGSTFNEGYMKVEGETAYCIDINTDFKNGYKTRADASSRMSADQISDVALSLEYVKQYGEAHKELNYKQVYLLEQCVVWQRLSVHLGWQCDNVRASYNEIPKATQDEVFSGAKAFVKENKGRYECGGYIYSGEGQELGQFWAKLNVGNAKLQKTSSNTSITDGNGNYSVAGATYGVFSDKDCTKQLATLTTDENGNTDVAEVTAGTVY
;
A
#
# COMPACT_ATOMS: atom_id res chain seq x y z
N MET A 1 2.92 -56.22 76.37
CA MET A 1 3.23 -55.40 77.56
C MET A 1 4.64 -54.81 77.45
N LYS A 2 4.71 -53.48 77.43
CA LYS A 2 5.82 -52.56 77.75
C LYS A 2 7.28 -53.02 77.52
N LYS A 3 7.94 -52.37 76.56
CA LYS A 3 9.35 -51.97 76.72
C LYS A 3 9.54 -50.56 76.15
N THR A 4 9.87 -49.65 77.05
CA THR A 4 10.19 -48.24 76.82
C THR A 4 11.54 -48.10 76.10
N TRP A 5 11.58 -47.37 74.99
CA TRP A 5 12.82 -46.97 74.32
C TRP A 5 12.94 -45.45 74.37
N LYS A 6 13.95 -44.94 75.08
CA LYS A 6 14.43 -43.55 74.95
C LYS A 6 15.32 -43.48 73.72
N ARG A 7 15.04 -42.58 72.77
CA ARG A 7 16.05 -42.11 71.80
C ARG A 7 15.80 -40.67 71.40
N LEU A 8 16.84 -39.87 71.58
CA LEU A 8 17.06 -38.57 70.96
C LEU A 8 16.94 -38.67 69.44
N CYS A 9 16.43 -37.63 68.78
CA CYS A 9 16.85 -37.14 67.47
C CYS A 9 16.25 -35.73 67.27
N THR A 10 17.07 -34.68 67.38
CA THR A 10 17.60 -33.91 66.23
C THR A 10 16.53 -32.99 65.64
N GLY A 11 16.60 -31.71 66.02
CA GLY A 11 15.81 -30.66 65.38
C GLY A 11 16.20 -30.50 63.92
N PHE A 12 15.22 -30.61 63.04
CA PHE A 12 15.30 -30.14 61.66
C PHE A 12 14.56 -28.81 61.58
N LEU A 13 15.27 -27.72 61.29
CA LEU A 13 14.67 -26.48 60.83
C LEU A 13 14.03 -26.75 59.46
N ALA A 14 12.70 -26.68 59.40
CA ALA A 14 11.97 -26.66 58.14
C ALA A 14 11.99 -25.22 57.59
N LEU A 15 12.77 -24.97 56.54
CA LEU A 15 12.69 -23.74 55.76
C LEU A 15 11.47 -23.87 54.83
N ALA A 16 10.39 -23.16 55.12
CA ALA A 16 9.22 -23.09 54.25
C ALA A 16 9.52 -22.19 53.05
N THR A 17 9.90 -22.76 51.91
CA THR A 17 9.90 -22.05 50.63
C THR A 17 8.47 -21.77 50.19
N VAL A 18 8.01 -20.54 50.42
CA VAL A 18 6.77 -20.02 49.85
C VAL A 18 7.03 -19.72 48.38
N VAL A 19 6.56 -20.60 47.48
CA VAL A 19 6.52 -20.31 46.05
C VAL A 19 5.27 -19.45 45.81
N THR A 20 5.45 -18.14 45.71
CA THR A 20 4.42 -17.26 45.16
C THR A 20 4.34 -17.51 43.66
N ALA A 21 3.44 -18.40 43.24
CA ALA A 21 3.01 -18.46 41.86
C ALA A 21 2.26 -17.15 41.54
N LEU A 22 2.91 -16.25 40.81
CA LEU A 22 2.22 -15.11 40.20
C LEU A 22 1.18 -15.67 39.23
N PRO A 23 -0.10 -15.31 39.33
CA PRO A 23 -1.09 -15.68 38.34
C PRO A 23 -0.71 -15.01 37.03
N THR A 24 -0.14 -15.77 36.09
CA THR A 24 -0.03 -15.33 34.70
C THR A 24 -1.44 -15.39 34.13
N THR A 25 -2.18 -14.29 34.21
CA THR A 25 -3.38 -14.14 33.38
C THR A 25 -2.88 -14.10 31.93
N PRO A 26 -3.26 -15.06 31.06
CA PRO A 26 -3.02 -14.87 29.65
C PRO A 26 -3.74 -13.59 29.25
N VAL A 27 -2.97 -12.60 28.80
CA VAL A 27 -3.53 -11.42 28.13
C VAL A 27 -4.06 -11.93 26.81
N HIS A 28 -5.33 -12.31 26.76
CA HIS A 28 -6.04 -12.41 25.51
C HIS A 28 -6.10 -10.99 24.96
N ALA A 29 -5.17 -10.65 24.08
CA ALA A 29 -5.35 -9.50 23.20
C ALA A 29 -6.56 -9.85 22.32
N GLU A 30 -7.74 -9.40 22.73
CA GLU A 30 -8.93 -9.46 21.88
C GLU A 30 -8.58 -8.70 20.60
N SER A 31 -8.40 -9.43 19.50
CA SER A 31 -8.07 -8.83 18.22
C SER A 31 -9.22 -7.92 17.84
N LYS A 32 -8.95 -6.60 17.74
CA LYS A 32 -9.95 -5.62 17.31
C LYS A 32 -10.63 -6.11 16.04
N GLN A 33 -11.96 -6.23 16.10
CA GLN A 33 -12.78 -6.65 14.98
C GLN A 33 -13.35 -5.43 14.24
N TYR A 34 -13.61 -5.62 12.94
CA TYR A 34 -14.11 -4.60 12.02
C TYR A 34 -15.33 -5.16 11.28
N TRP A 35 -16.43 -4.42 11.25
CA TRP A 35 -17.61 -4.80 10.50
C TRP A 35 -17.35 -4.61 9.00
N THR A 36 -17.68 -5.64 8.23
CA THR A 36 -17.56 -5.64 6.78
C THR A 36 -18.89 -5.98 6.13
N GLU A 37 -19.22 -5.29 5.05
CA GLU A 37 -20.51 -5.45 4.39
C GLU A 37 -20.48 -5.15 2.90
N SER A 38 -21.40 -5.78 2.17
CA SER A 38 -21.81 -5.42 0.82
C SER A 38 -23.00 -4.47 0.93
N ALA A 39 -22.77 -3.16 0.88
CA ALA A 39 -23.78 -2.16 1.22
C ALA A 39 -24.93 -2.07 0.20
N GLU A 40 -24.63 -2.24 -1.09
CA GLU A 40 -25.62 -2.24 -2.17
C GLU A 40 -25.09 -2.96 -3.41
N ARG A 41 -25.94 -3.32 -4.37
CA ARG A 41 -25.50 -3.84 -5.68
C ARG A 41 -24.98 -2.69 -6.56
N VAL A 42 -23.78 -2.87 -7.11
CA VAL A 42 -23.14 -1.88 -8.01
C VAL A 42 -23.15 -2.27 -9.47
N GLY A 43 -23.21 -3.57 -9.80
CA GLY A 43 -23.31 -4.02 -11.18
C GLY A 43 -22.94 -5.49 -11.37
N ILE A 44 -22.39 -5.81 -12.54
CA ILE A 44 -21.97 -7.15 -12.93
C ILE A 44 -20.49 -7.17 -13.29
N ILE A 45 -19.73 -8.10 -12.70
CA ILE A 45 -18.35 -8.40 -13.10
C ILE A 45 -18.29 -9.80 -13.72
N GLU A 46 -17.52 -9.93 -14.79
CA GLU A 46 -17.26 -11.19 -15.49
C GLU A 46 -15.81 -11.64 -15.17
N LYS A 47 -15.67 -12.85 -14.64
CA LYS A 47 -14.37 -13.51 -14.47
C LYS A 47 -13.90 -14.03 -15.82
N VAL A 48 -13.27 -13.16 -16.60
CA VAL A 48 -12.71 -13.53 -17.90
C VAL A 48 -11.35 -14.17 -17.68
N MET A 49 -11.23 -15.41 -18.11
CA MET A 49 -10.01 -16.20 -18.04
C MET A 49 -8.99 -15.71 -19.09
N ASN A 50 -7.72 -16.10 -18.93
CA ASN A 50 -6.65 -15.71 -19.85
C ASN A 50 -6.82 -16.27 -21.27
N ASP A 51 -7.60 -17.35 -21.43
CA ASP A 51 -8.00 -17.90 -22.73
C ASP A 51 -9.18 -17.15 -23.38
N GLY A 52 -9.73 -16.14 -22.71
CA GLY A 52 -10.86 -15.33 -23.16
C GLY A 52 -12.24 -15.88 -22.81
N SER A 53 -12.34 -17.07 -22.21
CA SER A 53 -13.60 -17.62 -21.73
C SER A 53 -14.11 -16.88 -20.49
N ILE A 54 -15.44 -16.84 -20.30
CA ILE A 54 -16.04 -16.34 -19.05
C ILE A 54 -16.21 -17.53 -18.11
N GLY A 55 -15.40 -17.58 -17.05
CA GLY A 55 -15.48 -18.65 -16.05
C GLY A 55 -16.66 -18.49 -15.10
N SER A 56 -16.97 -17.27 -14.71
CA SER A 56 -18.11 -16.94 -13.84
C SER A 56 -18.56 -15.50 -14.00
N THR A 57 -19.72 -15.18 -13.45
CA THR A 57 -20.29 -13.82 -13.40
C THR A 57 -20.74 -13.52 -11.98
N PHE A 58 -20.44 -12.32 -11.49
CA PHE A 58 -20.73 -11.88 -10.15
C PHE A 58 -21.74 -10.72 -10.17
N ASN A 59 -22.70 -10.75 -9.25
CA ASN A 59 -23.48 -9.56 -8.91
C ASN A 59 -22.69 -8.77 -7.88
N GLU A 60 -21.89 -7.82 -8.35
CA GLU A 60 -20.94 -7.11 -7.51
C GLU A 60 -21.67 -6.18 -6.54
N GLY A 61 -21.23 -6.19 -5.28
CA GLY A 61 -21.72 -5.31 -4.23
C GLY A 61 -20.70 -4.22 -3.89
N TYR A 62 -21.14 -3.11 -3.34
CA TYR A 62 -20.25 -2.07 -2.84
C TYR A 62 -19.67 -2.50 -1.49
N MET A 63 -18.46 -3.05 -1.49
CA MET A 63 -17.82 -3.53 -0.26
C MET A 63 -17.37 -2.36 0.61
N LYS A 64 -17.65 -2.49 1.90
CA LYS A 64 -17.25 -1.52 2.93
C LYS A 64 -16.63 -2.19 4.14
N VAL A 65 -15.72 -1.47 4.77
CA VAL A 65 -15.20 -1.76 6.10
C VAL A 65 -15.35 -0.50 6.94
N GLU A 66 -16.09 -0.58 8.05
CA GLU A 66 -16.40 0.59 8.91
C GLU A 66 -16.96 1.80 8.12
N GLY A 67 -17.75 1.54 7.07
CA GLY A 67 -18.36 2.56 6.22
C GLY A 67 -17.47 3.11 5.10
N GLU A 68 -16.18 2.79 5.10
CA GLU A 68 -15.23 3.17 4.05
C GLU A 68 -15.13 2.10 2.96
N THR A 69 -14.86 2.53 1.72
CA THR A 69 -14.70 1.62 0.57
C THR A 69 -13.61 0.59 0.83
N ALA A 70 -13.89 -0.65 0.47
CA ALA A 70 -12.93 -1.75 0.43
C ALA A 70 -13.14 -2.56 -0.85
N TYR A 71 -12.21 -3.48 -1.11
CA TYR A 71 -12.21 -4.32 -2.30
C TYR A 71 -12.05 -5.77 -1.93
N CYS A 72 -12.79 -6.62 -2.62
CA CYS A 72 -12.60 -8.05 -2.64
C CYS A 72 -11.18 -8.39 -3.14
N ILE A 73 -10.41 -9.18 -2.37
CA ILE A 73 -9.02 -9.56 -2.71
C ILE A 73 -8.83 -11.06 -2.98
N ASP A 74 -9.92 -11.82 -3.14
CA ASP A 74 -9.88 -13.22 -3.58
C ASP A 74 -11.11 -13.56 -4.43
N ILE A 75 -10.96 -13.42 -5.74
CA ILE A 75 -12.03 -13.67 -6.72
C ILE A 75 -12.58 -15.11 -6.70
N ASN A 76 -11.94 -16.04 -5.98
CA ASN A 76 -12.35 -17.44 -5.92
C ASN A 76 -13.22 -17.76 -4.69
N THR A 77 -13.48 -16.78 -3.82
CA THR A 77 -14.23 -16.96 -2.59
C THR A 77 -15.44 -16.04 -2.54
N ASP A 78 -16.59 -16.57 -2.12
CA ASP A 78 -17.81 -15.76 -1.95
C ASP A 78 -17.72 -14.87 -0.71
N PHE A 79 -18.12 -13.61 -0.86
CA PHE A 79 -18.16 -12.66 0.24
C PHE A 79 -19.32 -12.94 1.21
N LYS A 80 -19.09 -12.66 2.50
CA LYS A 80 -20.09 -12.72 3.56
C LYS A 80 -19.93 -11.50 4.48
N ASN A 81 -21.05 -10.80 4.71
CA ASN A 81 -21.09 -9.73 5.71
C ASN A 81 -20.73 -10.31 7.09
N GLY A 82 -19.98 -9.56 7.87
CA GLY A 82 -19.56 -10.00 9.19
C GLY A 82 -18.33 -9.29 9.72
N TYR A 83 -17.95 -9.66 10.94
CA TYR A 83 -16.75 -9.15 11.59
C TYR A 83 -15.50 -9.85 11.06
N LYS A 84 -14.48 -9.04 10.75
CA LYS A 84 -13.16 -9.50 10.30
C LYS A 84 -12.05 -8.90 11.16
N THR A 85 -10.93 -9.59 11.26
CA THR A 85 -9.70 -9.07 11.90
C THR A 85 -8.86 -8.33 10.85
N ARG A 86 -8.16 -7.28 11.27
CA ARG A 86 -7.33 -6.46 10.39
C ARG A 86 -5.85 -6.76 10.59
N ALA A 87 -5.12 -6.93 9.50
CA ALA A 87 -3.67 -6.96 9.46
C ALA A 87 -3.14 -5.93 8.45
N ASP A 88 -1.89 -5.50 8.64
CA ASP A 88 -1.18 -4.73 7.61
C ASP A 88 -0.98 -5.61 6.37
N ALA A 89 -1.20 -5.05 5.17
CA ALA A 89 -1.05 -5.80 3.92
C ALA A 89 0.38 -6.38 3.77
N SER A 90 1.40 -5.69 4.31
CA SER A 90 2.80 -6.16 4.29
C SER A 90 3.04 -7.45 5.06
N SER A 91 2.10 -7.87 5.91
CA SER A 91 2.17 -9.17 6.57
C SER A 91 1.96 -10.35 5.61
N ARG A 92 1.40 -10.10 4.42
CA ARG A 92 1.00 -11.14 3.45
C ARG A 92 1.33 -10.83 1.99
N MET A 93 1.55 -9.56 1.66
CA MET A 93 1.86 -9.08 0.32
C MET A 93 3.24 -8.42 0.31
N SER A 94 3.99 -8.63 -0.78
CA SER A 94 5.24 -7.91 -1.03
C SER A 94 5.00 -6.42 -1.31
N ALA A 95 6.04 -5.60 -1.16
CA ALA A 95 5.97 -4.19 -1.49
C ALA A 95 5.59 -3.94 -2.96
N ASP A 96 6.09 -4.77 -3.89
CA ASP A 96 5.73 -4.69 -5.31
C ASP A 96 4.23 -4.99 -5.51
N GLN A 97 3.68 -6.03 -4.87
CA GLN A 97 2.25 -6.36 -4.93
C GLN A 97 1.38 -5.23 -4.37
N ILE A 98 1.74 -4.67 -3.21
CA ILE A 98 1.00 -3.57 -2.58
C ILE A 98 1.03 -2.34 -3.48
N SER A 99 2.21 -1.95 -3.98
CA SER A 99 2.36 -0.77 -4.84
C SER A 99 1.58 -0.89 -6.14
N ASP A 100 1.58 -2.07 -6.74
CA ASP A 100 0.89 -2.34 -8.00
C ASP A 100 -0.65 -2.21 -7.85
N VAL A 101 -1.22 -2.79 -6.79
CA VAL A 101 -2.64 -2.64 -6.48
C VAL A 101 -2.98 -1.19 -6.10
N ALA A 102 -2.20 -0.58 -5.20
CA ALA A 102 -2.46 0.76 -4.69
C ALA A 102 -2.38 1.84 -5.80
N LEU A 103 -1.36 1.78 -6.66
CA LEU A 103 -1.20 2.72 -7.78
C LEU A 103 -2.26 2.47 -8.86
N SER A 104 -2.67 1.23 -9.11
CA SER A 104 -3.77 0.94 -10.04
C SER A 104 -5.08 1.55 -9.54
N LEU A 105 -5.38 1.43 -8.24
CA LEU A 105 -6.54 2.07 -7.62
C LEU A 105 -6.45 3.60 -7.67
N GLU A 106 -5.28 4.16 -7.37
CA GLU A 106 -5.04 5.60 -7.44
C GLU A 106 -5.30 6.16 -8.84
N TYR A 107 -4.84 5.46 -9.89
CA TYR A 107 -5.14 5.83 -11.26
C TYR A 107 -6.64 5.80 -11.55
N VAL A 108 -7.37 4.75 -11.15
CA VAL A 108 -8.82 4.65 -11.41
C VAL A 108 -9.58 5.76 -10.69
N LYS A 109 -9.18 6.13 -9.46
CA LYS A 109 -9.77 7.27 -8.74
C LYS A 109 -9.56 8.57 -9.49
N GLN A 110 -8.34 8.87 -9.91
CA GLN A 110 -8.04 10.06 -10.72
C GLN A 110 -8.80 10.05 -12.05
N TYR A 111 -8.92 8.89 -12.69
CA TYR A 111 -9.69 8.71 -13.92
C TYR A 111 -11.17 9.05 -13.69
N GLY A 112 -11.80 8.48 -12.66
CA GLY A 112 -13.20 8.80 -12.30
C GLY A 112 -13.40 10.26 -11.88
N GLU A 113 -12.39 10.90 -11.29
CA GLU A 113 -12.42 12.32 -11.02
C GLU A 113 -12.40 13.17 -12.30
N ALA A 114 -11.67 12.75 -13.33
CA ALA A 114 -11.59 13.44 -14.62
C ALA A 114 -12.79 13.14 -15.55
N HIS A 115 -13.44 11.98 -15.40
CA HIS A 115 -14.51 11.48 -16.28
C HIS A 115 -15.86 11.44 -15.54
N LYS A 116 -16.52 12.60 -15.42
CA LYS A 116 -17.76 12.77 -14.65
C LYS A 116 -18.99 12.08 -15.26
N GLU A 117 -18.88 11.59 -16.49
CA GLU A 117 -19.87 10.73 -17.11
C GLU A 117 -19.97 9.35 -16.47
N LEU A 118 -18.90 8.89 -15.80
CA LEU A 118 -18.93 7.67 -15.01
C LEU A 118 -19.59 7.96 -13.65
N ASN A 119 -20.62 7.19 -13.32
CA ASN A 119 -21.19 7.25 -11.98
C ASN A 119 -20.31 6.48 -10.98
N TYR A 120 -20.53 6.71 -9.68
CA TYR A 120 -19.71 6.10 -8.63
C TYR A 120 -19.73 4.56 -8.64
N LYS A 121 -20.82 3.93 -9.10
CA LYS A 121 -20.91 2.46 -9.22
C LYS A 121 -20.00 1.95 -10.32
N GLN A 122 -19.96 2.65 -11.46
CA GLN A 122 -19.07 2.32 -12.57
C GLN A 122 -17.60 2.51 -12.17
N VAL A 123 -17.27 3.60 -11.46
CA VAL A 123 -15.92 3.79 -10.92
C VAL A 123 -15.54 2.65 -9.97
N TYR A 124 -16.42 2.28 -9.03
CA TYR A 124 -16.17 1.16 -8.13
C TYR A 124 -15.97 -0.18 -8.85
N LEU A 125 -16.76 -0.47 -9.89
CA LEU A 125 -16.57 -1.67 -10.71
C LEU A 125 -15.18 -1.69 -11.37
N LEU A 126 -14.70 -0.56 -11.88
CA LEU A 126 -13.35 -0.44 -12.44
C LEU A 126 -12.28 -0.67 -11.36
N GLU A 127 -12.45 -0.07 -10.18
CA GLU A 127 -11.56 -0.24 -9.02
C GLU A 127 -11.47 -1.72 -8.61
N GLN A 128 -12.62 -2.39 -8.45
CA GLN A 128 -12.66 -3.80 -8.10
C GLN A 128 -12.03 -4.69 -9.19
N CYS A 129 -12.27 -4.37 -10.48
CA CYS A 129 -11.64 -5.09 -11.58
C CYS A 129 -10.11 -4.95 -11.57
N VAL A 130 -9.56 -3.74 -11.38
CA VAL A 130 -8.09 -3.58 -11.35
C VAL A 130 -7.46 -4.33 -10.19
N VAL A 131 -8.09 -4.37 -9.01
CA VAL A 131 -7.61 -5.16 -7.87
C VAL A 131 -7.51 -6.64 -8.26
N TRP A 132 -8.56 -7.22 -8.83
CA TRP A 132 -8.54 -8.62 -9.25
C TRP A 132 -7.60 -8.91 -10.41
N GLN A 133 -7.50 -8.02 -11.40
CA GLN A 133 -6.52 -8.19 -12.49
C GLN A 133 -5.09 -8.21 -11.96
N ARG A 134 -4.76 -7.28 -11.05
CA ARG A 134 -3.40 -7.22 -10.47
C ARG A 134 -3.10 -8.43 -9.61
N LEU A 135 -4.02 -8.80 -8.73
CA LEU A 135 -3.84 -9.98 -7.87
C LEU A 135 -3.82 -11.27 -8.67
N SER A 136 -4.59 -11.38 -9.75
CA SER A 136 -4.54 -12.55 -10.65
C SER A 136 -3.15 -12.75 -11.25
N VAL A 137 -2.49 -11.68 -11.70
CA VAL A 137 -1.11 -11.73 -12.23
C VAL A 137 -0.13 -12.19 -11.14
N HIS A 138 -0.27 -11.66 -9.92
CA HIS A 138 0.64 -11.96 -8.81
C HIS A 138 0.44 -13.36 -8.21
N LEU A 139 -0.80 -13.86 -8.22
CA LEU A 139 -1.19 -15.11 -7.56
C LEU A 139 -1.48 -16.24 -8.56
N GLY A 140 -1.38 -15.97 -9.86
CA GLY A 140 -1.52 -16.95 -10.93
C GLY A 140 -2.94 -17.47 -11.14
N TRP A 141 -3.97 -16.67 -10.86
CA TRP A 141 -5.38 -17.10 -10.97
C TRP A 141 -5.88 -17.31 -12.41
N GLN A 142 -5.09 -16.91 -13.41
CA GLN A 142 -5.42 -17.05 -14.83
C GLN A 142 -6.68 -16.28 -15.26
N CYS A 143 -7.03 -15.20 -14.57
CA CYS A 143 -8.14 -14.32 -14.90
C CYS A 143 -7.69 -12.86 -14.93
N ASP A 144 -6.60 -12.58 -15.65
CA ASP A 144 -5.98 -11.25 -15.73
C ASP A 144 -6.82 -10.25 -16.54
N ASN A 145 -7.92 -10.73 -17.13
CA ASN A 145 -8.84 -10.00 -18.00
C ASN A 145 -10.20 -9.73 -17.34
N VAL A 146 -10.34 -9.95 -16.02
CA VAL A 146 -11.56 -9.65 -15.25
C VAL A 146 -12.05 -8.25 -15.58
N ARG A 147 -13.36 -8.12 -15.84
CA ARG A 147 -13.96 -6.89 -16.36
C ARG A 147 -15.38 -6.69 -15.84
N ALA A 148 -15.85 -5.45 -15.80
CA ALA A 148 -17.28 -5.19 -15.70
C ALA A 148 -17.98 -5.68 -16.97
N SER A 149 -19.23 -6.14 -16.86
CA SER A 149 -20.01 -6.51 -18.04
C SER A 149 -20.11 -5.32 -19.00
N TYR A 150 -20.10 -5.59 -20.31
CA TYR A 150 -20.13 -4.53 -21.31
C TYR A 150 -21.42 -3.70 -21.33
N ASN A 151 -22.49 -4.20 -20.70
CA ASN A 151 -23.71 -3.43 -20.47
C ASN A 151 -23.55 -2.39 -19.33
N GLU A 152 -22.64 -2.63 -18.39
CA GLU A 152 -22.35 -1.71 -17.28
C GLU A 152 -21.34 -0.65 -17.72
N ILE A 153 -20.26 -1.07 -18.40
CA ILE A 153 -19.19 -0.19 -18.88
C ILE A 153 -18.72 -0.66 -20.25
N PRO A 154 -18.74 0.20 -21.29
CA PRO A 154 -18.28 -0.16 -22.63
C PRO A 154 -16.83 -0.67 -22.63
N LYS A 155 -16.55 -1.63 -23.52
CA LYS A 155 -15.21 -2.22 -23.66
C LYS A 155 -14.11 -1.16 -23.83
N ALA A 156 -14.34 -0.16 -24.68
CA ALA A 156 -13.34 0.87 -24.98
C ALA A 156 -12.88 1.62 -23.72
N THR A 157 -13.82 2.02 -22.87
CA THR A 157 -13.53 2.68 -21.59
C THR A 157 -12.74 1.76 -20.66
N GLN A 158 -13.13 0.49 -20.56
CA GLN A 158 -12.40 -0.47 -19.72
C GLN A 158 -10.97 -0.72 -20.24
N ASP A 159 -10.79 -0.89 -21.55
CA ASP A 159 -9.47 -1.07 -22.17
C ASP A 159 -8.56 0.12 -21.90
N GLU A 160 -9.10 1.35 -22.03
CA GLU A 160 -8.39 2.60 -21.72
C GLU A 160 -7.97 2.64 -20.24
N VAL A 161 -8.91 2.44 -19.32
CA VAL A 161 -8.66 2.50 -17.88
C VAL A 161 -7.64 1.44 -17.44
N PHE A 162 -7.78 0.20 -17.88
CA PHE A 162 -6.90 -0.88 -17.46
C PHE A 162 -5.49 -0.76 -18.07
N SER A 163 -5.39 -0.26 -19.30
CA SER A 163 -4.08 0.03 -19.92
C SER A 163 -3.42 1.23 -19.24
N GLY A 164 -4.20 2.27 -18.95
CA GLY A 164 -3.76 3.46 -18.23
C GLY A 164 -3.28 3.15 -16.82
N ALA A 165 -3.98 2.30 -16.08
CA ALA A 165 -3.56 1.85 -14.75
C ALA A 165 -2.19 1.15 -14.80
N LYS A 166 -1.99 0.24 -15.77
CA LYS A 166 -0.70 -0.46 -15.97
C LYS A 166 0.43 0.51 -16.33
N ALA A 167 0.15 1.51 -17.18
CA ALA A 167 1.12 2.54 -17.53
C ALA A 167 1.46 3.42 -16.31
N PHE A 168 0.44 3.85 -15.56
CA PHE A 168 0.58 4.67 -14.37
C PHE A 168 1.43 3.98 -13.30
N VAL A 169 1.20 2.70 -13.03
CA VAL A 169 2.05 1.91 -12.10
C VAL A 169 3.51 1.92 -12.54
N LYS A 170 3.77 1.72 -13.84
CA LYS A 170 5.13 1.69 -14.39
C LYS A 170 5.83 3.05 -14.29
N GLU A 171 5.14 4.13 -14.64
CA GLU A 171 5.67 5.49 -14.63
C GLU A 171 5.87 6.04 -13.21
N ASN A 172 5.05 5.58 -12.25
CA ASN A 172 5.05 6.09 -10.89
C ASN A 172 5.76 5.18 -9.88
N LYS A 173 6.51 4.19 -10.35
CA LYS A 173 7.30 3.32 -9.50
C LYS A 173 8.29 4.15 -8.66
N GLY A 174 8.17 4.06 -7.34
CA GLY A 174 9.02 4.79 -6.39
C GLY A 174 8.64 6.25 -6.14
N ARG A 175 7.61 6.79 -6.83
CA ARG A 175 7.11 8.16 -6.62
C ARG A 175 6.07 8.26 -5.49
N TYR A 176 5.53 7.13 -5.05
CA TYR A 176 4.46 7.06 -4.06
C TYR A 176 4.86 6.20 -2.86
N GLU A 177 4.43 6.60 -1.67
CA GLU A 177 4.34 5.74 -0.50
C GLU A 177 3.03 4.95 -0.59
N CYS A 178 3.14 3.62 -0.72
CA CYS A 178 1.99 2.72 -0.88
C CYS A 178 1.81 1.85 0.35
N GLY A 179 0.56 1.55 0.70
CA GLY A 179 0.24 0.67 1.81
C GLY A 179 -1.16 0.08 1.68
N GLY A 180 -1.51 -0.80 2.62
CA GLY A 180 -2.84 -1.37 2.68
C GLY A 180 -3.13 -2.10 3.99
N TYR A 181 -4.42 -2.41 4.19
CA TYR A 181 -4.90 -3.32 5.21
C TYR A 181 -5.63 -4.49 4.57
N ILE A 182 -5.48 -5.67 5.14
CA ILE A 182 -6.23 -6.88 4.80
C ILE A 182 -7.17 -7.23 5.94
N TYR A 183 -8.42 -7.55 5.60
CA TYR A 183 -9.47 -7.93 6.53
C TYR A 183 -9.83 -9.41 6.32
N SER A 184 -9.56 -10.23 7.32
CA SER A 184 -9.70 -11.69 7.29
C SER A 184 -10.82 -12.16 8.23
N GLY A 185 -11.62 -13.13 7.79
CA GLY A 185 -12.70 -13.72 8.57
C GLY A 185 -13.52 -14.66 7.72
N GLU A 186 -14.80 -14.87 8.06
CA GLU A 186 -15.66 -15.75 7.27
C GLU A 186 -15.92 -15.20 5.86
N GLY A 187 -15.86 -16.07 4.85
CA GLY A 187 -16.02 -15.68 3.44
C GLY A 187 -14.81 -14.93 2.88
N GLN A 188 -15.03 -14.23 1.76
CA GLN A 188 -13.97 -13.52 1.04
C GLN A 188 -13.28 -12.46 1.90
N GLU A 189 -11.96 -12.34 1.76
CA GLU A 189 -11.19 -11.28 2.40
C GLU A 189 -11.32 -9.96 1.65
N LEU A 190 -11.22 -8.86 2.39
CA LEU A 190 -11.26 -7.52 1.83
C LEU A 190 -9.91 -6.82 2.00
N GLY A 191 -9.61 -5.87 1.11
CA GLY A 191 -8.44 -5.01 1.16
C GLY A 191 -8.83 -3.54 1.07
N GLN A 192 -8.12 -2.70 1.82
CA GLN A 192 -8.09 -1.26 1.64
C GLN A 192 -6.66 -0.86 1.31
N PHE A 193 -6.44 -0.13 0.21
CA PHE A 193 -5.11 0.25 -0.26
C PHE A 193 -5.04 1.75 -0.50
N TRP A 194 -3.86 2.32 -0.31
CA TRP A 194 -3.59 3.73 -0.55
C TRP A 194 -2.25 3.92 -1.23
N ALA A 195 -2.17 4.95 -2.07
CA ALA A 195 -0.93 5.47 -2.64
C ALA A 195 -0.88 6.97 -2.34
N LYS A 196 0.18 7.43 -1.69
CA LYS A 196 0.39 8.84 -1.37
C LYS A 196 1.61 9.34 -2.13
N LEU A 197 1.43 10.35 -2.99
CA LEU A 197 2.54 10.94 -3.73
C LEU A 197 3.61 11.42 -2.73
N ASN A 198 4.84 10.94 -2.92
CA ASN A 198 5.95 11.10 -1.99
C ASN A 198 7.18 11.69 -2.69
N VAL A 199 6.95 12.68 -3.56
CA VAL A 199 7.99 13.42 -4.27
C VAL A 199 7.81 14.92 -4.06
N GLY A 200 8.91 15.66 -4.23
CA GLY A 200 8.96 17.11 -4.19
C GLY A 200 10.03 17.63 -5.15
N ASN A 201 10.15 18.95 -5.22
CA ASN A 201 11.02 19.63 -6.17
C ASN A 201 12.25 20.21 -5.46
N ALA A 202 13.44 19.87 -5.95
CA ALA A 202 14.70 20.47 -5.54
C ALA A 202 15.20 21.43 -6.63
N LYS A 203 15.62 22.63 -6.21
CA LYS A 203 16.27 23.62 -7.06
C LYS A 203 17.34 24.34 -6.26
N LEU A 204 18.46 24.61 -6.91
CA LEU A 204 19.58 25.35 -6.37
C LEU A 204 19.82 26.63 -7.17
N GLN A 205 20.23 27.70 -6.48
CA GLN A 205 20.82 28.87 -7.10
C GLN A 205 22.21 29.10 -6.52
N LYS A 206 23.22 29.17 -7.38
CA LYS A 206 24.59 29.48 -7.02
C LYS A 206 24.84 30.98 -7.20
N THR A 207 25.15 31.65 -6.10
CA THR A 207 25.52 33.08 -6.10
C THR A 207 26.98 33.27 -5.67
N SER A 208 27.55 34.42 -6.04
CA SER A 208 28.85 34.88 -5.55
C SER A 208 28.66 35.74 -4.31
N SER A 209 29.47 35.53 -3.28
CA SER A 209 29.50 36.39 -2.10
C SER A 209 30.27 37.70 -2.34
N ASN A 210 31.04 37.78 -3.43
CA ASN A 210 31.81 38.97 -3.79
C ASN A 210 31.54 39.35 -5.26
N THR A 211 30.38 39.96 -5.46
CA THR A 211 29.91 40.44 -6.77
C THR A 211 30.86 41.44 -7.40
N SER A 212 31.59 42.25 -6.62
CA SER A 212 32.56 43.22 -7.15
C SER A 212 33.70 42.60 -7.98
N ILE A 213 34.00 41.32 -7.77
CA ILE A 213 35.02 40.56 -8.51
C ILE A 213 34.40 39.77 -9.68
N THR A 214 33.13 39.42 -9.57
CA THR A 214 32.49 38.38 -10.39
C THR A 214 31.51 38.96 -11.41
N ASP A 215 30.84 40.07 -11.09
CA ASP A 215 29.91 40.75 -12.00
C ASP A 215 30.66 41.39 -13.17
N GLY A 216 30.23 41.10 -14.40
CA GLY A 216 30.86 41.62 -15.62
C GLY A 216 32.26 41.07 -15.90
N ASN A 217 32.74 40.09 -15.13
CA ASN A 217 34.06 39.50 -15.32
C ASN A 217 33.99 38.30 -16.27
N GLY A 218 34.42 38.50 -17.53
CA GLY A 218 34.43 37.43 -18.54
C GLY A 218 35.34 36.22 -18.25
N ASN A 219 36.21 36.29 -17.23
CA ASN A 219 37.01 35.16 -16.77
C ASN A 219 36.34 34.36 -15.64
N TYR A 220 35.16 34.79 -15.18
CA TYR A 220 34.39 34.12 -14.14
C TYR A 220 33.03 33.70 -14.70
N SER A 221 32.64 32.44 -14.47
CA SER A 221 31.31 31.96 -14.79
C SER A 221 30.83 31.00 -13.71
N VAL A 222 29.56 31.10 -13.36
CA VAL A 222 28.87 30.12 -12.51
C VAL A 222 28.18 29.04 -13.33
N ALA A 223 28.14 29.15 -14.66
CA ALA A 223 27.49 28.19 -15.54
C ALA A 223 28.24 26.85 -15.58
N GLY A 224 27.49 25.76 -15.74
CA GLY A 224 28.04 24.42 -15.91
C GLY A 224 28.55 23.77 -14.61
N ALA A 225 28.38 24.41 -13.45
CA ALA A 225 28.69 23.79 -12.17
C ALA A 225 27.65 22.71 -11.85
N THR A 226 28.12 21.51 -11.53
CA THR A 226 27.28 20.35 -11.23
C THR A 226 27.18 20.10 -9.73
N TYR A 227 25.96 19.96 -9.23
CA TYR A 227 25.65 19.61 -7.85
C TYR A 227 24.87 18.31 -7.81
N GLY A 228 25.39 17.30 -7.12
CA GLY A 228 24.62 16.09 -6.84
C GLY A 228 23.61 16.35 -5.72
N VAL A 229 22.42 15.78 -5.84
CA VAL A 229 21.41 15.74 -4.77
C VAL A 229 21.36 14.33 -4.23
N PHE A 230 21.55 14.15 -2.92
CA PHE A 230 21.68 12.84 -2.29
C PHE A 230 20.62 12.59 -1.22
N SER A 231 20.24 11.32 -1.04
CA SER A 231 19.33 10.91 0.05
C SER A 231 20.03 10.67 1.38
N ASP A 232 21.36 10.74 1.42
CA ASP A 232 22.19 10.45 2.58
C ASP A 232 23.34 11.45 2.73
N LYS A 233 23.74 11.71 3.98
CA LYS A 233 24.79 12.67 4.33
C LYS A 233 26.17 12.31 3.78
N ASP A 234 26.41 11.02 3.56
CA ASP A 234 27.69 10.51 3.07
C ASP A 234 27.80 10.63 1.54
N CYS A 235 26.75 11.16 0.87
CA CYS A 235 26.65 11.35 -0.56
C CYS A 235 26.88 10.06 -1.37
N THR A 236 26.30 8.95 -0.91
CA THR A 236 26.45 7.63 -1.57
C THR A 236 25.24 7.22 -2.41
N LYS A 237 24.08 7.84 -2.19
CA LYS A 237 22.80 7.53 -2.86
C LYS A 237 22.27 8.76 -3.57
N GLN A 238 22.83 9.00 -4.76
CA GLN A 238 22.46 10.14 -5.59
C GLN A 238 21.04 9.98 -6.16
N LEU A 239 20.22 11.02 -5.99
CA LEU A 239 18.86 11.13 -6.51
C LEU A 239 18.81 11.90 -7.84
N ALA A 240 19.61 12.97 -7.96
CA ALA A 240 19.64 13.84 -9.13
C ALA A 240 21.00 14.54 -9.31
N THR A 241 21.18 15.17 -10.48
CA THR A 241 22.27 16.13 -10.74
C THR A 241 21.66 17.44 -11.19
N LEU A 242 22.03 18.53 -10.55
CA LEU A 242 21.64 19.89 -10.91
C LEU A 242 22.82 20.59 -11.59
N THR A 243 22.56 21.25 -12.71
CA THR A 243 23.58 21.99 -13.46
C THR A 243 23.17 23.45 -13.56
N THR A 244 24.09 24.35 -13.25
CA THR A 244 23.82 25.79 -13.23
C THR A 244 23.86 26.40 -14.64
N ASP A 245 22.95 27.35 -14.90
CA ASP A 245 22.96 28.24 -16.04
C ASP A 245 23.89 29.46 -15.83
N GLU A 246 23.91 30.38 -16.78
CA GLU A 246 24.70 31.64 -16.72
C GLU A 246 24.35 32.52 -15.52
N ASN A 247 23.14 32.38 -14.97
CA ASN A 247 22.66 33.11 -13.79
C ASN A 247 22.83 32.30 -12.49
N GLY A 248 23.48 31.15 -12.56
CA GLY A 248 23.67 30.24 -11.44
C GLY A 248 22.41 29.48 -11.03
N ASN A 249 21.31 29.59 -11.78
CA ASN A 249 20.09 28.82 -11.52
C ASN A 249 20.22 27.41 -12.08
N THR A 250 19.55 26.46 -11.43
CA THR A 250 19.43 25.09 -11.94
C THR A 250 18.01 24.83 -12.41
N ASP A 251 17.83 23.80 -13.23
CA ASP A 251 16.51 23.23 -13.49
C ASP A 251 15.91 22.63 -12.21
N VAL A 252 14.62 22.30 -12.27
CA VAL A 252 13.94 21.61 -11.17
C VAL A 252 14.18 20.11 -11.28
N ALA A 253 14.69 19.50 -10.22
CA ALA A 253 14.74 18.04 -10.09
C ALA A 253 13.61 17.55 -9.18
N GLU A 254 12.84 16.56 -9.64
CA GLU A 254 11.92 15.82 -8.77
C GLU A 254 12.71 14.81 -7.95
N VAL A 255 12.51 14.81 -6.63
CA VAL A 255 13.19 13.92 -5.68
C VAL A 255 12.19 13.37 -4.67
N THR A 256 12.49 12.21 -4.08
CA THR A 256 11.68 11.67 -2.97
C THR A 256 11.58 12.71 -1.84
N ALA A 257 10.38 12.92 -1.32
CA ALA A 257 10.16 13.90 -0.27
C ALA A 257 10.94 13.52 1.00
N GLY A 258 11.68 14.48 1.55
CA GLY A 258 12.52 14.25 2.72
C GLY A 258 13.66 15.26 2.81
N THR A 259 14.59 14.99 3.72
CA THR A 259 15.86 15.72 3.74
C THR A 259 16.77 15.17 2.66
N VAL A 260 17.24 16.05 1.77
CA VAL A 260 18.26 15.75 0.78
C VAL A 260 19.53 16.57 1.07
N TYR A 261 20.66 16.10 0.58
CA TYR A 261 21.99 16.67 0.79
C TYR A 261 22.64 17.10 -0.52
#